data_AF-A0A1H0RGT7-F1
#
_entry.id   AF-A0A1H0RGT7-F1
#
_cell.length_a   1.000
_cell.length_b   1.000
_cell.length_c   1.000
_cell.angle_alpha   90.00
_cell.angle_beta   90.00
_cell.angle_gamma   90.00
#
_symmetry.space_group_name_H-M   'P 1'
#
loop_
_entity.id
_entity.type
_entity.pdbx_description
1 polymer ?
#
loop_
_entity_poly.entity_id
_entity_poly.type
_entity_poly.pdbx_seq_one_letter_code
_entity_poly.pdbx_strand_id
1 'polypeptide(L)' 'MTCATCIHWALRQHREMAKQGMAACSLGKAWTFFPPQHACAKHTPAPANIQADRERWLQKGGR' A
#
# COMPACT_ATOMS: atom_id res chain seq x y z
N MET A 1 0.97 -12.54 -0.04
CA MET A 1 -0.28 -11.81 0.27
C MET A 1 0.03 -10.64 1.21
N THR A 2 0.62 -9.57 0.67
CA THR A 2 1.11 -8.43 1.45
C THR A 2 0.37 -7.14 1.09
N CYS A 3 0.44 -6.12 1.94
CA CYS A 3 -0.19 -4.82 1.71
C CYS A 3 0.23 -4.19 0.38
N ALA A 4 1.51 -4.33 -0.02
CA ALA A 4 1.99 -3.85 -1.33
C ALA A 4 1.13 -4.35 -2.51
N THR A 5 0.71 -5.61 -2.44
CA THR A 5 -0.05 -6.32 -3.47
C THR A 5 -1.57 -6.28 -3.22
N CYS A 6 -2.03 -5.59 -2.17
CA CYS A 6 -3.43 -5.60 -1.74
C CYS A 6 -4.24 -4.43 -2.33
N ILE A 7 -5.43 -4.66 -2.86
CA ILE A 7 -6.27 -3.59 -3.43
C ILE A 7 -6.62 -2.51 -2.39
N HIS A 8 -6.77 -2.89 -1.12
CA HIS A 8 -7.14 -1.99 -0.03
C HIS A 8 -6.00 -1.10 0.48
N TRP A 9 -4.78 -1.26 -0.03
CA TRP A 9 -3.64 -0.46 0.40
C TRP A 9 -3.54 0.84 -0.39
N ALA A 10 -3.96 1.95 0.24
CA ALA A 10 -4.19 3.22 -0.43
C ALA A 10 -2.95 4.13 -0.44
N LEU A 11 -1.90 3.70 -1.14
CA LEU A 11 -0.58 4.38 -1.15
C LEU A 11 -0.63 5.87 -1.51
N ARG A 12 -1.50 6.27 -2.44
CA ARG A 12 -1.56 7.67 -2.92
C ARG A 12 -2.50 8.58 -2.13
N GLN A 13 -3.26 8.03 -1.19
CA GLN A 13 -4.25 8.80 -0.43
C GLN A 13 -3.60 9.69 0.63
N HIS A 14 -2.45 9.28 1.18
CA HIS A 14 -1.72 10.01 2.20
C HIS A 14 -0.25 10.18 1.80
N ARG A 15 0.04 11.25 1.04
CA ARG A 15 1.36 11.49 0.42
C ARG A 15 2.52 11.47 1.41
N GLU A 16 2.36 12.05 2.60
CA GLU A 16 3.43 12.10 3.61
C GLU A 16 3.76 10.73 4.18
N MET A 17 2.75 9.89 4.40
CA MET A 17 2.97 8.49 4.83
C MET A 17 3.50 7.65 3.68
N ALA A 18 3.05 7.92 2.46
CA ALA A 18 3.54 7.26 1.26
C ALA A 18 5.06 7.43 1.16
N LYS A 19 5.60 8.65 1.34
CA LYS A 19 7.05 8.95 1.33
C LYS A 19 7.84 8.08 2.30
N GLN A 20 7.23 7.73 3.44
CA GLN A 20 7.79 6.83 4.46
C GLN A 20 7.58 5.34 4.13
N GLY A 21 7.06 5.01 2.95
CA GLY A 21 6.73 3.65 2.53
C GLY A 21 5.51 3.08 3.24
N MET A 22 4.59 3.90 3.75
CA MET A 22 3.42 3.44 4.50
C MET A 22 2.11 3.90 3.85
N ALA A 23 1.06 3.09 3.96
CA ALA A 23 -0.26 3.49 3.48
C ALA A 23 -1.39 2.98 4.36
N ALA A 24 -2.51 3.70 4.33
CA ALA A 24 -3.72 3.31 5.02
C ALA A 24 -4.34 2.07 4.36
N CYS A 25 -5.02 1.26 5.16
CA CYS A 25 -5.85 0.17 4.67
C CYS A 25 -7.32 0.61 4.67
N SER A 26 -8.00 0.54 3.52
CA SER A 26 -9.41 0.94 3.39
C SER A 26 -10.38 0.07 4.21
N LEU A 27 -9.96 -1.12 4.65
CA LEU A 27 -10.75 -2.00 5.54
C LEU A 27 -10.51 -1.74 7.03
N GLY A 28 -9.47 -0.98 7.36
CA GLY A 28 -9.06 -0.69 8.73
C GLY A 28 -9.55 0.66 9.22
N LYS A 29 -9.07 1.05 10.41
CA LYS A 29 -9.29 2.42 10.90
C LYS A 29 -8.49 3.40 10.03
N ALA A 30 -9.08 4.55 9.71
CA ALA A 30 -8.50 5.52 8.77
C ALA A 30 -7.12 6.07 9.18
N TRP A 31 -6.75 5.98 10.46
CA TRP A 31 -5.46 6.43 11.00
C TRP A 31 -4.39 5.33 11.09
N THR A 32 -4.69 4.10 10.71
CA THR A 32 -3.72 2.99 10.78
C THR A 32 -3.02 2.81 9.45
N PHE A 33 -1.71 3.06 9.45
CA PHE A 33 -0.85 2.91 8.29
C PHE A 33 -0.02 1.64 8.40
N PHE A 34 0.07 0.91 7.30
CA PHE A 34 0.78 -0.37 7.23
C PHE A 34 1.93 -0.30 6.24
N PRO A 35 3.08 -0.92 6.56
CA PRO A 35 4.18 -1.06 5.62
C PRO A 35 3.82 -2.05 4.50
N PRO A 36 4.51 -2.00 3.35
CA PRO A 36 4.25 -2.86 2.19
C PRO A 36 4.35 -4.36 2.51
N GLN A 37 5.18 -4.72 3.49
CA GLN A 37 5.48 -6.09 3.90
C GLN A 37 4.40 -6.70 4.81
N HIS A 38 3.51 -5.88 5.36
CA HIS A 38 2.46 -6.35 6.26
C HIS A 38 1.52 -7.34 5.57
N ALA A 39 1.15 -8.41 6.25
CA ALA A 39 0.21 -9.41 5.78
C ALA A 39 -1.02 -9.45 6.68
N CYS A 40 -2.20 -9.67 6.10
CA CYS A 40 -3.45 -9.81 6.87
C CYS A 40 -4.36 -10.86 6.25
N ALA A 41 -5.29 -11.40 7.05
CA ALA A 41 -6.26 -12.40 6.61
C ALA A 41 -7.26 -11.87 5.58
N LYS A 42 -7.49 -10.55 5.53
CA LYS A 42 -8.39 -9.88 4.56
C LYS A 42 -7.62 -9.36 3.33
N HIS A 43 -6.53 -10.01 2.96
CA HIS A 43 -5.76 -9.64 1.78
C HIS A 43 -6.59 -9.94 0.53
N THR A 44 -6.70 -8.93 -0.34
CA THR A 44 -7.34 -9.07 -1.65
C THR A 44 -6.35 -8.59 -2.70
N PRO A 45 -5.94 -9.42 -3.67
CA PRO A 45 -4.95 -9.04 -4.67
C PRO A 45 -5.44 -7.85 -5.51
N ALA A 46 -4.59 -6.85 -5.68
CA ALA A 46 -4.84 -5.74 -6.60
C ALA A 46 -4.66 -6.19 -8.05
N PRO A 47 -5.26 -5.49 -9.03
CA PRO A 47 -4.95 -5.68 -10.44
C PRO A 47 -3.45 -5.53 -10.75
N ALA A 48 -2.93 -6.29 -11.71
CA ALA A 48 -1.49 -6.35 -12.02
C ALA A 48 -0.88 -4.99 -12.36
N ASN A 49 -1.63 -4.11 -13.03
CA ASN A 49 -1.21 -2.74 -13.32
C ASN A 49 -1.01 -1.90 -12.06
N ILE A 50 -1.84 -2.08 -11.03
CA ILE A 50 -1.72 -1.38 -9.75
C ILE A 50 -0.54 -1.93 -8.93
N GLN A 51 -0.33 -3.24 -8.98
CA GLN A 51 0.83 -3.86 -8.32
C GLN A 51 2.15 -3.31 -8.92
N ALA A 52 2.26 -3.29 -10.25
CA ALA A 52 3.44 -2.78 -10.95
C ALA A 52 3.67 -1.28 -10.70
N ASP A 53 2.61 -0.47 -10.68
CA ASP A 53 2.70 0.96 -10.36
C ASP A 53 3.26 1.20 -8.95
N ARG A 54 2.76 0.45 -7.95
CA ARG A 54 3.23 0.55 -6.56
C ARG A 54 4.66 0.08 -6.41
N GLU A 55 5.03 -1.01 -7.07
CA GLU A 55 6.42 -1.50 -7.07
C GLU A 55 7.37 -0.44 -7.63
N ARG A 56 7.04 0.15 -8.79
CA ARG A 56 7.82 1.25 -9.37
C ARG A 56 7.91 2.45 -8.43
N TRP A 57 6.81 2.80 -7.76
CA TRP A 57 6.78 3.91 -6.83
C TRP A 57 7.69 3.68 -5.60
N LEU A 58 7.61 2.48 -5.01
CA LEU A 58 8.43 2.07 -3.87
C LEU A 58 9.92 1.98 -4.22
N GLN A 59 10.26 1.47 -5.41
CA GLN A 59 11.65 1.42 -5.90
C GLN A 59 12.24 2.83 -6.14
N LYS A 60 11.42 3.79 -6.56
CA LYS A 60 11.86 5.17 -6.84
C LYS A 60 12.07 6.02 -5.57
N GLY A 61 11.76 5.48 -4.39
CA GLY A 61 11.95 6.16 -3.11
C GLY A 61 10.97 7.32 -2.87
N GLY A 62 9.75 7.24 -3.44
CA GLY A 62 8.67 8.17 -3.11
C GLY A 62 8.97 9.66 -3.28
N ARG A 63 9.76 10.04 -4.30
CA ARG A 63 10.02 11.43 -4.69
C ARG A 63 8.84 12.07 -5.42
#